data_AF-A0A7W1NE57-F1
#
_entry.id   AF-A0A7W1NE57-F1
#
_cell.length_a   1.000
_cell.length_b   1.000
_cell.length_c   1.000
_cell.angle_alpha   90.00
_cell.angle_beta   90.00
_cell.angle_gamma   90.00
#
_symmetry.space_group_name_H-M   'P 1'
#
loop_
_entity.id
_entity.type
_entity.pdbx_description
1 polymer ?
#
loop_
_entity_poly.entity_id
_entity_poly.type
_entity_poly.pdbx_seq_one_letter_code
_entity_poly.pdbx_strand_id
1 'polypeptide(L)'
;MRLAIRHTTRYVFAQPVAHAMQRLRLIPKETQGQAVLDWTMEYDRAQRELEYEDQHHNHVTLVSVEPGATQVTITCRGTVETRDHAGIIGHHSGHLPLWSFLGQTELSRPGTRMRQLIRGIDAGERDPLGFLHALSDAVRGQVAYATGATGVRTTAEQAVEAGCGVCQDHAHIFIGAARQNGVP
;
A
#
# COMPACT_ATOMS: atom_id res chain seq x y z
N MET A 1 -16.44 -13.83 -2.91
CA MET A 1 -17.16 -12.74 -3.59
C MET A 1 -16.49 -12.45 -4.92
N ARG A 2 -17.27 -12.18 -5.98
CA ARG A 2 -16.73 -11.70 -7.26
C ARG A 2 -16.86 -10.18 -7.33
N LEU A 3 -15.78 -9.49 -7.66
CA LEU A 3 -15.69 -8.04 -7.73
C LEU A 3 -15.32 -7.60 -9.14
N ALA A 4 -16.03 -6.62 -9.68
CA ALA A 4 -15.63 -5.90 -10.88
C ALA A 4 -14.95 -4.59 -10.46
N ILE A 5 -13.72 -4.37 -10.94
CA ILE A 5 -12.90 -3.21 -10.59
C ILE A 5 -12.64 -2.41 -11.85
N ARG A 6 -12.74 -1.07 -11.74
CA ARG A 6 -12.26 -0.12 -12.75
C ARG A 6 -11.58 1.04 -12.04
N HIS A 7 -10.37 1.36 -12.47
CA HIS A 7 -9.62 2.50 -11.96
C HIS A 7 -8.96 3.24 -13.13
N THR A 8 -9.08 4.57 -13.12
CA THR A 8 -8.51 5.45 -14.15
C THR A 8 -7.67 6.52 -13.48
N THR A 9 -6.41 6.60 -13.86
CA THR A 9 -5.49 7.67 -13.47
C THR A 9 -5.25 8.59 -14.66
N ARG A 10 -5.47 9.89 -14.45
CA ARG A 10 -5.20 10.91 -15.44
C ARG A 10 -4.11 11.84 -14.92
N TYR A 11 -3.01 11.89 -15.65
CA TYR A 11 -1.93 12.85 -15.43
C TYR A 11 -2.12 14.03 -16.37
N VAL A 12 -2.09 15.25 -15.84
CA VAL A 12 -2.10 16.49 -16.62
C VAL A 12 -0.79 17.21 -16.31
N PHE A 13 0.00 17.48 -17.35
CA PHE A 13 1.30 18.11 -17.22
C PHE A 13 1.18 19.60 -17.54
N ALA A 14 1.86 20.44 -16.75
CA ALA A 14 1.89 21.88 -16.99
C ALA A 14 2.59 22.25 -18.31
N GLN A 15 3.48 21.38 -18.81
CA GLN A 15 4.20 21.52 -20.07
C GLN A 15 4.28 20.15 -20.78
N PRO A 16 4.44 20.12 -22.11
CA PRO A 16 4.62 18.87 -22.84
C PRO A 16 5.82 18.06 -22.31
N VAL A 17 5.59 16.78 -22.02
CA VAL A 17 6.63 15.89 -21.49
C VAL A 17 7.65 15.57 -22.58
N ALA A 18 8.94 15.82 -22.32
CA ALA A 18 10.01 15.41 -23.25
C ALA A 18 10.23 13.89 -23.22
N HIS A 19 10.28 13.33 -22.01
CA HIS A 19 10.39 11.89 -21.76
C HIS A 19 9.91 11.59 -20.34
N ALA A 20 9.13 10.52 -20.16
CA ALA A 20 8.80 10.00 -18.84
C ALA A 20 8.62 8.48 -18.87
N MET A 21 9.07 7.82 -17.82
CA MET A 21 8.84 6.39 -17.57
C MET A 21 8.14 6.21 -16.23
N GLN A 22 7.21 5.26 -16.16
CA GLN A 22 6.50 4.93 -14.93
C GLN A 22 6.47 3.42 -14.72
N ARG A 23 6.57 3.01 -13.45
CA ARG A 23 6.31 1.64 -13.02
C ARG A 23 4.91 1.59 -12.42
N LEU A 24 4.03 0.83 -13.05
CA LEU A 24 2.65 0.64 -12.62
C LEU A 24 2.54 -0.68 -11.88
N ARG A 25 1.84 -0.66 -10.74
CA ARG A 25 1.48 -1.84 -9.94
C ARG A 25 -0.04 -1.88 -9.83
N LEU A 26 -0.69 -1.96 -10.99
CA LEU A 26 -2.13 -1.79 -11.15
C LEU A 26 -2.85 -3.10 -11.51
N ILE A 27 -2.12 -4.23 -11.55
CA ILE A 27 -2.68 -5.57 -11.70
C ILE A 27 -2.74 -6.18 -10.30
N PRO A 28 -3.92 -6.66 -9.84
CA PRO A 28 -4.05 -7.30 -8.54
C PRO A 28 -3.14 -8.51 -8.42
N LYS A 29 -2.59 -8.72 -7.23
CA LYS A 29 -1.76 -9.88 -6.91
C LYS A 29 -2.65 -11.10 -6.67
N GLU A 30 -2.34 -12.22 -7.30
CA GLU A 30 -2.96 -13.51 -6.97
C GLU A 30 -2.45 -13.99 -5.61
N THR A 31 -3.36 -14.45 -4.78
CA THR A 31 -3.06 -14.94 -3.43
C THR A 31 -3.99 -16.10 -3.09
N GLN A 32 -3.77 -16.74 -1.93
CA GLN A 32 -4.61 -17.86 -1.51
C GLN A 32 -6.11 -17.48 -1.38
N GLY A 33 -6.40 -16.22 -1.09
CA GLY A 33 -7.76 -15.67 -0.99
C GLY A 33 -8.21 -14.84 -2.19
N GLN A 34 -7.42 -14.73 -3.27
CA GLN A 34 -7.78 -13.90 -4.43
C GLN A 34 -7.26 -14.50 -5.75
N ALA A 35 -8.18 -14.67 -6.71
CA ALA A 35 -7.88 -15.06 -8.09
C ALA A 35 -8.26 -13.93 -9.05
N VAL A 36 -7.43 -13.67 -10.05
CA VAL A 36 -7.71 -12.70 -11.12
C VAL A 36 -8.35 -13.45 -12.27
N LEU A 37 -9.63 -13.16 -12.57
CA LEU A 37 -10.37 -13.88 -13.62
C LEU A 37 -10.09 -13.28 -15.00
N ASP A 38 -10.10 -11.96 -15.08
CA ASP A 38 -9.72 -11.19 -16.25
C ASP A 38 -9.15 -9.84 -15.79
N TRP A 39 -8.18 -9.31 -16.53
CA TRP A 39 -7.65 -7.98 -16.29
C TRP A 39 -7.12 -7.36 -17.57
N THR A 40 -7.44 -6.09 -17.80
CA THR A 40 -7.02 -5.33 -18.97
C THR A 40 -6.47 -3.98 -18.55
N MET A 41 -5.37 -3.60 -19.20
CA MET A 41 -4.73 -2.31 -19.05
C MET A 41 -4.84 -1.54 -20.38
N GLU A 42 -5.32 -0.30 -20.31
CA GLU A 42 -5.45 0.61 -21.45
C GLU A 42 -4.60 1.85 -21.18
N TYR A 43 -3.83 2.27 -22.19
CA TYR A 43 -2.91 3.39 -22.12
C TYR A 43 -3.24 4.40 -23.24
N ASP A 44 -3.44 5.65 -22.86
CA ASP A 44 -3.65 6.77 -23.78
C ASP A 44 -2.48 7.74 -23.62
N ARG A 45 -1.79 8.02 -24.74
CA ARG A 45 -0.54 8.79 -24.79
C ARG A 45 0.62 8.18 -24.00
N ALA A 46 0.57 6.86 -23.81
CA ALA A 46 1.62 6.07 -23.20
C ALA A 46 1.63 4.67 -23.83
N GLN A 47 2.78 4.01 -23.79
CA GLN A 47 2.94 2.65 -24.30
C GLN A 47 3.59 1.77 -23.25
N ARG A 48 3.20 0.49 -23.24
CA ARG A 48 3.83 -0.53 -22.41
C ARG A 48 5.16 -0.92 -23.03
N GLU A 49 6.22 -0.88 -22.22
CA GLU A 49 7.57 -1.26 -22.61
C GLU A 49 7.88 -2.70 -22.23
N LEU A 50 7.68 -3.05 -20.95
CA LEU A 50 7.90 -4.41 -20.45
C LEU A 50 7.05 -4.71 -19.23
N GLU A 51 6.95 -5.99 -18.91
CA GLU A 51 6.30 -6.48 -17.69
C GLU A 51 7.22 -7.47 -16.99
N TYR A 52 7.19 -7.44 -15.67
CA TYR A 52 7.95 -8.35 -14.83
C TYR A 52 7.30 -8.48 -13.46
N GLU A 53 7.66 -9.53 -12.75
CA GLU A 53 7.33 -9.69 -11.35
C GLU A 53 8.48 -9.17 -10.49
N ASP A 54 8.18 -8.33 -9.49
CA ASP A 54 9.19 -7.88 -8.54
C ASP A 54 9.35 -8.83 -7.34
N GLN A 55 10.35 -8.56 -6.49
CA GLN A 55 10.65 -9.40 -5.33
C GLN A 55 9.53 -9.52 -4.26
N HIS A 56 8.49 -8.68 -4.32
CA HIS A 56 7.33 -8.62 -3.47
C HIS A 56 6.15 -9.37 -4.13
N HIS A 57 6.40 -10.02 -5.28
CA HIS A 57 5.41 -10.71 -6.09
C HIS A 57 4.31 -9.75 -6.59
N ASN A 58 4.69 -8.50 -6.94
CA ASN A 58 3.81 -7.60 -7.69
C ASN A 58 4.08 -7.74 -9.18
N HIS A 59 3.02 -7.77 -9.97
CA HIS A 59 3.13 -7.55 -11.41
C HIS A 59 3.41 -6.06 -11.67
N VAL A 60 4.57 -5.78 -12.24
CA VAL A 60 5.01 -4.43 -12.59
C VAL A 60 4.95 -4.26 -14.10
N THR A 61 4.18 -3.27 -14.55
CA THR A 61 4.21 -2.81 -15.94
C THR A 61 5.05 -1.55 -16.03
N LEU A 62 6.11 -1.58 -16.83
CA LEU A 62 6.86 -0.39 -17.21
C LEU A 62 6.18 0.25 -18.41
N VAL A 63 5.85 1.54 -18.30
CA VAL A 63 5.28 2.33 -19.39
C VAL A 63 6.15 3.55 -19.69
N SER A 64 6.23 3.92 -20.96
CA SER A 64 6.79 5.19 -21.40
C SER A 64 5.68 6.12 -21.86
N VAL A 65 5.84 7.41 -21.61
CA VAL A 65 4.93 8.46 -22.07
C VAL A 65 5.38 8.95 -23.43
N GLU A 66 4.42 9.13 -24.35
CA GLU A 66 4.70 9.67 -25.67
C GLU A 66 5.28 11.11 -25.57
N PRO A 67 6.41 11.40 -26.24
CA PRO A 67 6.96 12.75 -26.27
C PRO A 67 5.94 13.79 -26.75
N GLY A 68 5.90 14.93 -26.07
CA GLY A 68 4.96 16.01 -26.34
C GLY A 68 3.57 15.79 -25.73
N ALA A 69 3.30 14.68 -25.03
CA ALA A 69 2.05 14.51 -24.30
C ALA A 69 1.91 15.58 -23.20
N THR A 70 0.77 16.27 -23.18
CA THR A 70 0.34 17.17 -22.09
C THR A 70 -0.59 16.47 -21.12
N GLN A 71 -1.06 15.28 -21.49
CA GLN A 71 -1.95 14.46 -20.69
C GLN A 71 -1.72 12.99 -21.01
N VAL A 72 -1.79 12.15 -19.99
CA VAL A 72 -1.73 10.69 -20.09
C VAL A 72 -2.89 10.11 -19.30
N THR A 73 -3.59 9.12 -19.87
CA THR A 73 -4.64 8.39 -19.17
C THR A 73 -4.29 6.92 -19.12
N ILE A 74 -4.34 6.33 -17.93
CA ILE A 74 -4.13 4.91 -17.72
C ILE A 74 -5.40 4.35 -17.08
N THR A 75 -6.02 3.36 -17.70
CA THR A 75 -7.20 2.69 -17.16
C THR A 75 -6.91 1.22 -16.97
N CYS A 76 -7.18 0.71 -15.78
CA CYS A 76 -7.22 -0.72 -15.50
C CYS A 76 -8.66 -1.15 -15.18
N ARG A 77 -9.04 -2.33 -15.69
CA ARG A 77 -10.34 -2.93 -15.42
C ARG A 77 -10.26 -4.44 -15.46
N GLY A 78 -11.11 -5.09 -14.68
CA GLY A 78 -11.22 -6.54 -14.72
C GLY A 78 -12.11 -7.07 -13.61
N THR A 79 -12.19 -8.39 -13.52
CA THR A 79 -12.88 -9.07 -12.42
C THR A 79 -11.94 -9.94 -11.60
N VAL A 80 -12.13 -9.90 -10.28
CA VAL A 80 -11.41 -10.74 -9.33
C VAL A 80 -12.40 -11.54 -8.51
N GLU A 81 -12.03 -12.76 -8.17
CA GLU A 81 -12.72 -13.57 -7.17
C GLU A 81 -11.93 -13.52 -5.86
N THR A 82 -12.61 -13.18 -4.77
CA THR A 82 -12.04 -13.15 -3.42
C THR A 82 -12.71 -14.22 -2.56
N ARG A 83 -11.97 -14.76 -1.60
CA ARG A 83 -12.47 -15.68 -0.58
C ARG A 83 -12.17 -15.08 0.78
N ASP A 84 -13.19 -15.00 1.62
CA ASP A 84 -13.01 -14.51 2.97
C ASP A 84 -12.40 -15.62 3.83
N HIS A 85 -11.18 -15.37 4.28
CA HIS A 85 -10.45 -16.22 5.20
C HIS A 85 -10.29 -15.53 6.57
N ALA A 86 -11.27 -14.72 6.97
CA ALA A 86 -11.26 -13.88 8.17
C ALA A 86 -10.02 -12.97 8.23
N GLY A 87 -9.58 -12.47 7.07
CA GLY A 87 -8.38 -11.63 6.92
C GLY A 87 -7.05 -12.39 6.82
N ILE A 88 -7.03 -13.72 6.92
CA ILE A 88 -5.80 -14.52 6.79
C ILE A 88 -5.52 -14.82 5.31
N ILE A 89 -4.47 -14.20 4.76
CA ILE A 89 -4.10 -14.33 3.34
C ILE A 89 -3.22 -15.55 3.02
N GLY A 90 -2.80 -16.31 4.05
CA GLY A 90 -1.92 -17.46 3.91
C GLY A 90 -0.43 -17.13 4.05
N HIS A 91 0.42 -18.01 3.51
CA HIS A 91 1.87 -17.84 3.56
C HIS A 91 2.33 -16.65 2.71
N HIS A 92 3.42 -16.02 3.14
CA HIS A 92 4.07 -14.95 2.38
C HIS A 92 4.43 -15.43 0.97
N SER A 93 3.99 -14.67 -0.03
CA SER A 93 4.32 -14.87 -1.44
C SER A 93 5.30 -13.81 -1.93
N GLY A 94 6.37 -14.28 -2.58
CA GLY A 94 7.46 -13.47 -3.10
C GLY A 94 8.82 -14.03 -2.73
N HIS A 95 9.86 -13.36 -3.23
CA HIS A 95 11.25 -13.79 -3.09
C HIS A 95 11.96 -13.07 -1.94
N LEU A 96 11.35 -12.03 -1.36
CA LEU A 96 11.90 -11.34 -0.20
C LEU A 96 11.76 -12.18 1.06
N PRO A 97 12.83 -12.33 1.86
CA PRO A 97 12.72 -12.98 3.14
C PRO A 97 11.96 -12.11 4.14
N LEU A 98 11.15 -12.74 5.00
CA LEU A 98 10.28 -12.04 5.96
C LEU A 98 11.01 -11.01 6.83
N TRP A 99 12.23 -11.33 7.27
CA TRP A 99 13.02 -10.40 8.09
C TRP A 99 13.34 -9.07 7.38
N SER A 100 13.31 -9.02 6.04
CA SER A 100 13.51 -7.77 5.30
C SER A 100 12.39 -6.76 5.52
N PHE A 101 11.19 -7.22 5.91
CA PHE A 101 10.08 -6.33 6.24
C PHE A 101 10.19 -5.71 7.63
N LEU A 102 11.13 -6.14 8.49
CA LEU A 102 11.34 -5.55 9.82
C LEU A 102 12.05 -4.18 9.76
N GLY A 103 12.64 -3.82 8.62
CA GLY A 103 13.35 -2.55 8.46
C GLY A 103 12.42 -1.34 8.60
N GLN A 104 12.78 -0.40 9.49
CA GLN A 104 12.06 0.86 9.62
C GLN A 104 12.39 1.82 8.48
N THR A 105 11.36 2.44 7.90
CA THR A 105 11.50 3.49 6.88
C THR A 105 11.24 4.86 7.51
N GLU A 106 11.60 5.95 6.81
CA GLU A 106 11.33 7.31 7.28
C GLU A 106 9.85 7.55 7.61
N LEU A 107 8.95 7.04 6.76
CA LEU A 107 7.51 7.22 6.91
C LEU A 107 6.90 6.37 8.03
N SER A 108 7.52 5.25 8.42
CA SER A 108 6.98 4.33 9.44
C SER A 108 7.74 4.38 10.76
N ARG A 109 8.90 5.04 10.83
CA ARG A 109 9.78 4.96 12.01
C ARG A 109 9.08 5.53 13.25
N PRO A 110 8.92 4.74 14.32
CA PRO A 110 8.29 5.23 15.54
C PRO A 110 9.12 6.32 16.22
N GLY A 111 8.49 7.45 16.53
CA GLY A 111 9.02 8.47 17.41
C GLY A 111 8.48 8.30 18.83
N THR A 112 8.43 9.40 19.58
CA THR A 112 8.06 9.38 21.00
C THR A 112 6.56 9.12 21.18
N ARG A 113 5.70 9.80 20.41
CA ARG A 113 4.24 9.66 20.45
C ARG A 113 3.80 8.28 20.03
N MET A 114 4.37 7.77 18.94
CA MET A 114 4.06 6.43 18.48
C MET A 114 4.52 5.36 19.48
N ARG A 115 5.69 5.51 20.11
CA ARG A 115 6.10 4.62 21.21
C ARG A 115 5.17 4.69 22.43
N GLN A 116 4.63 5.85 22.75
CA GLN A 116 3.64 6.01 23.83
C GLN A 116 2.33 5.27 23.50
N LEU A 117 1.84 5.41 22.26
CA LEU A 117 0.68 4.66 21.75
C LEU A 117 0.90 3.14 21.89
N ILE A 118 2.06 2.63 21.51
CA ILE A 118 2.37 1.19 21.53
C ILE A 118 2.48 0.64 22.97
N ARG A 119 3.06 1.40 23.91
CA ARG A 119 3.29 0.93 25.30
C ARG A 119 2.02 0.50 26.04
N GLY A 120 0.86 1.01 25.64
CA GLY A 120 -0.42 0.65 26.24
C GLY A 120 -1.00 -0.67 25.74
N ILE A 121 -0.31 -1.36 24.82
CA ILE A 121 -0.81 -2.55 24.14
C ILE A 121 0.04 -3.75 24.58
N ASP A 122 -0.60 -4.73 25.20
CA ASP A 122 0.09 -5.94 25.63
C ASP A 122 0.51 -6.77 24.41
N ALA A 123 1.82 -6.78 24.15
CA ALA A 123 2.45 -7.64 23.16
C ALA A 123 2.80 -8.97 23.82
N GLY A 124 1.79 -9.74 24.23
CA GLY A 124 2.03 -11.08 24.76
C GLY A 124 2.77 -11.93 23.72
N GLU A 125 3.92 -12.50 24.08
CA GLU A 125 4.77 -13.29 23.16
C GLU A 125 4.03 -14.48 22.51
N ARG A 126 2.89 -14.89 23.08
CA ARG A 126 2.09 -16.04 22.65
C ARG A 126 0.86 -15.67 21.82
N ASP A 127 0.60 -14.37 21.59
CA ASP A 127 -0.54 -13.93 20.78
C ASP A 127 -0.23 -12.71 19.88
N PRO A 128 0.59 -12.88 18.83
CA PRO A 128 0.88 -11.81 17.88
C PRO A 128 -0.38 -11.27 17.18
N LEU A 129 -1.37 -12.13 16.92
CA LEU A 129 -2.59 -11.72 16.22
C LEU A 129 -3.47 -10.83 17.11
N GLY A 130 -3.65 -11.20 18.38
CA GLY A 130 -4.34 -10.36 19.37
C GLY A 130 -3.67 -9.00 19.54
N PHE A 131 -2.33 -8.97 19.60
CA PHE A 131 -1.56 -7.73 19.61
C PHE A 131 -1.85 -6.85 18.38
N LEU A 132 -1.84 -7.42 17.17
CA LEU A 132 -2.11 -6.67 15.94
C LEU A 132 -3.56 -6.13 15.90
N HIS A 133 -4.55 -6.89 16.39
CA HIS A 133 -5.92 -6.38 16.50
C HIS A 133 -6.01 -5.21 17.47
N ALA A 134 -5.43 -5.34 18.67
CA ALA A 134 -5.41 -4.27 19.67
C ALA A 134 -4.67 -3.03 19.15
N LEU A 135 -3.59 -3.21 18.39
CA LEU A 135 -2.88 -2.13 17.70
C LEU A 135 -3.77 -1.43 16.67
N SER A 136 -4.48 -2.17 15.82
CA SER A 136 -5.41 -1.59 14.85
C SER A 136 -6.48 -0.73 15.53
N ASP A 137 -7.06 -1.24 16.62
CA ASP A 137 -8.06 -0.51 17.41
C ASP A 137 -7.50 0.73 18.09
N ALA A 138 -6.29 0.65 18.65
CA ALA A 138 -5.62 1.79 19.28
C ALA A 138 -5.32 2.90 18.26
N VAL A 139 -4.84 2.55 17.06
CA VAL A 139 -4.59 3.51 15.98
C VAL A 139 -5.90 4.18 15.56
N ARG A 140 -6.97 3.40 15.35
CA ARG A 140 -8.30 3.92 15.00
C ARG A 140 -8.88 4.83 16.09
N GLY A 141 -8.58 4.56 17.36
CA GLY A 141 -9.04 5.35 18.50
C GLY A 141 -8.28 6.68 18.69
N GLN A 142 -6.99 6.73 18.31
CA GLN A 142 -6.15 7.93 18.49
C GLN A 142 -6.02 8.81 17.26
N VAL A 143 -6.21 8.25 16.06
CA VAL A 143 -6.06 8.96 14.80
C VAL A 143 -7.40 9.00 14.07
N ALA A 144 -8.00 10.17 14.01
CA ALA A 144 -9.26 10.38 13.31
C ALA A 144 -9.02 10.40 11.79
N TYR A 145 -9.91 9.76 11.03
CA TYR A 145 -9.85 9.81 9.57
C TYR A 145 -10.28 11.20 9.07
N ALA A 146 -9.35 11.96 8.50
CA ALA A 146 -9.59 13.31 7.99
C ALA A 146 -8.77 13.57 6.71
N THR A 147 -9.47 13.95 5.64
CA THR A 147 -8.82 14.30 4.36
C THR A 147 -8.23 15.71 4.42
N GLY A 148 -7.15 15.94 3.66
CA GLY A 148 -6.51 17.26 3.54
C GLY A 148 -5.63 17.68 4.73
N ALA A 149 -5.59 16.90 5.81
CA ALA A 149 -4.73 17.16 6.97
C ALA A 149 -3.27 16.71 6.76
N THR A 150 -3.07 15.70 5.90
CA THR A 150 -1.76 15.06 5.68
C THR A 150 -1.39 15.06 4.20
N GLY A 151 -0.10 14.79 3.91
CA GLY A 151 0.43 14.69 2.56
C GLY A 151 1.26 13.43 2.37
N VAL A 152 1.74 13.22 1.14
CA VAL A 152 2.50 12.00 0.75
C VAL A 152 3.82 11.79 1.51
N ARG A 153 4.30 12.80 2.25
CA ARG A 153 5.50 12.73 3.09
C ARG A 153 5.22 12.77 4.60
N THR A 154 3.96 12.81 5.01
CA THR A 154 3.61 12.79 6.43
C THR A 154 4.06 11.46 7.03
N THR A 155 4.81 11.54 8.13
CA THR A 155 5.30 10.34 8.83
C THR A 155 4.26 9.82 9.81
N ALA A 156 4.36 8.54 10.17
CA ALA A 156 3.53 7.93 11.20
C ALA A 156 3.57 8.71 12.52
N GLU A 157 4.75 9.17 12.95
CA GLU A 157 4.90 9.96 14.17
C GLU A 157 4.14 11.29 14.09
N GLN A 158 4.23 11.99 12.95
CA GLN A 158 3.51 13.24 12.73
C GLN A 158 1.99 13.03 12.73
N ALA A 159 1.51 11.95 12.13
CA ALA A 159 0.09 11.62 12.11
C ALA A 159 -0.45 11.30 13.52
N VAL A 160 0.31 10.57 14.34
CA VAL A 160 -0.06 10.33 15.75
C VAL A 160 -0.07 11.64 16.53
N GLU A 161 0.92 12.51 16.33
CA GLU A 161 0.99 13.82 17.01
C GLU A 161 -0.18 14.74 16.61
N ALA A 162 -0.57 14.73 15.33
CA ALA A 162 -1.70 15.50 14.82
C ALA A 162 -3.05 14.91 15.23
N GLY A 163 -3.11 13.62 15.59
CA GLY A 163 -4.35 12.92 15.93
C GLY A 163 -5.32 12.75 14.76
N CYS A 164 -4.86 12.97 13.52
CA CYS A 164 -5.67 12.78 12.32
C CYS A 164 -4.82 12.42 11.09
N GLY A 165 -5.45 11.75 10.12
CA GLY A 165 -4.80 11.34 8.87
C GLY A 165 -5.73 10.56 7.94
N VAL A 166 -5.15 9.97 6.91
CA VAL A 166 -5.86 9.12 5.94
C VAL A 166 -5.37 7.67 6.03
N CYS A 167 -5.84 6.81 5.12
CA CYS A 167 -5.48 5.40 5.09
C CYS A 167 -3.96 5.14 5.07
N GLN A 168 -3.19 5.99 4.38
CA GLN A 168 -1.73 5.95 4.37
C GLN A 168 -1.15 6.07 5.78
N ASP A 169 -1.59 7.07 6.53
CA ASP A 169 -1.07 7.40 7.86
C ASP A 169 -1.36 6.27 8.85
N HIS A 170 -2.61 5.78 8.86
CA HIS A 170 -3.00 4.61 9.66
C HIS A 170 -2.14 3.39 9.35
N ALA A 171 -1.92 3.10 8.06
CA ALA A 171 -1.08 1.99 7.64
C ALA A 171 0.37 2.16 8.08
N HIS A 172 0.94 3.37 7.96
CA HIS A 172 2.33 3.63 8.37
C HIS A 172 2.52 3.49 9.88
N ILE A 173 1.55 3.93 10.69
CA ILE A 173 1.58 3.73 12.14
C ILE A 173 1.50 2.24 12.46
N PHE A 174 0.54 1.52 11.88
CA PHE A 174 0.40 0.09 12.12
C PHE A 174 1.68 -0.68 11.76
N ILE A 175 2.21 -0.45 10.56
CA ILE A 175 3.42 -1.10 10.05
C ILE A 175 4.62 -0.78 10.94
N GLY A 176 4.83 0.49 11.30
CA GLY A 176 5.97 0.89 12.13
C GLY A 176 5.92 0.25 13.52
N ALA A 177 4.73 0.13 14.10
CA ALA A 177 4.52 -0.48 15.41
C ALA A 177 4.70 -2.00 15.36
N ALA A 178 4.14 -2.67 14.35
CA ALA A 178 4.34 -4.10 14.11
C ALA A 178 5.83 -4.45 14.00
N ARG A 179 6.57 -3.70 13.15
CA ARG A 179 8.01 -3.86 12.96
C ARG A 179 8.82 -3.65 14.24
N GLN A 180 8.46 -2.66 15.06
CA GLN A 180 9.13 -2.42 16.35
C GLN A 180 8.97 -3.61 17.32
N ASN A 181 7.88 -4.37 17.19
CA ASN A 181 7.59 -5.56 18.00
C ASN A 181 7.98 -6.87 17.29
N GLY A 182 8.84 -6.81 16.27
CA GLY A 182 9.36 -8.01 15.59
C GLY A 182 8.37 -8.70 14.66
N VAL A 183 7.25 -8.07 14.33
CA VAL A 183 6.28 -8.59 13.36
C VAL A 183 6.59 -8.01 11.96
N PRO A 184 6.95 -8.85 10.97
CA PRO A 184 7.28 -8.41 9.61
C PRO A 184 6.06 -7.98 8.79
#